data_AF-A0A4P9VYR9-F1
#
_entry.id   AF-A0A4P9VYR9-F1
#
_cell.length_a   1.000
_cell.length_b   1.000
_cell.length_c   1.000
_cell.angle_alpha   90.00
_cell.angle_beta   90.00
_cell.angle_gamma   90.00
#
_symmetry.space_group_name_H-M   'P 1'
#
loop_
_entity.id
_entity.type
_entity.pdbx_description
1 polymer ?
#
loop_
_entity_poly.entity_id
_entity_poly.type
_entity_poly.pdbx_seq_one_letter_code
_entity_poly.pdbx_strand_id
1 'polypeptide(L)'
;MARDRLKDIGAGSHQTVVEMEGLMDTSAPSLDSFYDEVNRMKDDIESARRSVLSIEEMQRLGAVGLDKPADREQLERLSNMTQDQLRGLRDRIKQMILQTQRLAKTQPRDAQLRRNQQAYLLESIQEVTRNFHIANQTAQDKYKEQLGRQYRIVRPDATDAEVAEAVERGDGAFSREILASRLGQQQQNLEEVKSRQAQLKQIFTAITELAKLLEDMQEMIDAQQ
;
A
#
# COMPACT_ATOMS: atom_id res chain seq x y z
N MET A 1 -51.28 -7.95 76.93
CA MET A 1 -51.32 -8.43 75.54
C MET A 1 -50.23 -7.73 74.74
N ALA A 2 -49.08 -8.40 74.53
CA ALA A 2 -48.10 -8.07 73.51
C ALA A 2 -47.06 -9.21 73.44
N ARG A 3 -47.04 -9.89 72.29
CA ARG A 3 -45.86 -10.41 71.56
C ARG A 3 -44.74 -11.09 72.35
N ASP A 4 -44.63 -12.42 72.22
CA ASP A 4 -43.38 -13.07 71.82
C ASP A 4 -43.64 -14.55 71.43
N ARG A 5 -43.48 -14.88 70.14
CA ARG A 5 -43.32 -16.27 69.65
C ARG A 5 -42.42 -16.24 68.42
N LEU A 6 -41.18 -15.84 68.66
CA LEU A 6 -40.06 -16.12 67.79
C LEU A 6 -39.47 -17.48 68.19
N LYS A 7 -39.76 -18.53 67.42
CA LYS A 7 -38.86 -19.65 67.07
C LYS A 7 -39.66 -20.80 66.48
N ASP A 8 -39.05 -21.38 65.45
CA ASP A 8 -39.36 -22.66 64.83
C ASP A 8 -40.58 -22.74 63.89
N ILE A 9 -40.30 -22.76 62.58
CA ILE A 9 -40.44 -23.95 61.72
C ILE A 9 -40.32 -23.49 60.26
N GLY A 10 -39.45 -24.13 59.48
CA GLY A 10 -39.51 -24.03 58.02
C GLY A 10 -38.19 -24.20 57.29
N ALA A 11 -37.49 -25.30 57.51
CA ALA A 11 -36.49 -25.78 56.58
C ALA A 11 -37.16 -26.18 55.25
N GLY A 12 -36.62 -25.73 54.12
CA GLY A 12 -36.95 -26.29 52.82
C GLY A 12 -37.09 -25.27 51.69
N SER A 13 -35.97 -24.87 51.10
CA SER A 13 -35.84 -24.76 49.63
C SER A 13 -34.42 -24.30 49.29
N HIS A 14 -33.59 -25.29 48.99
CA HIS A 14 -32.33 -25.10 48.31
C HIS A 14 -32.66 -24.67 46.88
N GLN A 15 -32.71 -23.36 46.63
CA GLN A 15 -32.64 -22.83 45.28
C GLN A 15 -31.37 -22.00 45.22
N THR A 16 -30.28 -22.69 44.87
CA THR A 16 -29.10 -22.07 44.28
C THR A 16 -29.58 -21.22 43.12
N VAL A 17 -29.65 -19.91 43.35
CA VAL A 17 -29.63 -18.92 42.29
C VAL A 17 -28.24 -19.06 41.68
N VAL A 18 -28.12 -19.95 40.70
CA VAL A 18 -27.02 -19.87 39.74
C VAL A 18 -27.31 -18.58 39.00
N GLU A 19 -26.70 -17.49 39.47
CA GLU A 19 -26.47 -16.32 38.63
C GLU A 19 -25.72 -16.84 37.40
N MET A 20 -26.46 -17.11 36.33
CA MET A 20 -25.91 -17.08 34.98
C MET A 20 -25.47 -15.64 34.78
N GLU A 21 -24.28 -15.33 35.28
CA GLU A 21 -23.43 -14.28 34.75
C GLU A 21 -23.36 -14.57 33.26
N GLY A 22 -24.14 -13.79 32.51
CA GLY A 22 -24.20 -13.91 31.08
C GLY A 22 -22.77 -13.78 30.58
N LEU A 23 -22.26 -14.87 30.03
CA LEU A 23 -21.27 -14.85 28.98
C LEU A 23 -21.87 -14.02 27.84
N MET A 24 -21.86 -12.70 28.01
CA MET A 24 -21.89 -11.77 26.89
C MET A 24 -20.71 -12.19 26.05
N ASP A 25 -21.03 -12.86 24.95
CA ASP A 25 -20.13 -13.10 23.86
C ASP A 25 -19.60 -11.73 23.42
N THR A 26 -18.43 -11.33 23.92
CA THR A 26 -17.73 -10.09 23.56
C THR A 26 -17.14 -10.17 22.15
N SER A 27 -17.65 -11.06 21.30
CA SER A 27 -17.13 -11.31 19.95
C SER A 27 -17.55 -10.25 18.93
N ALA A 28 -18.53 -9.39 19.24
CA ALA A 28 -18.87 -8.25 18.39
C ALA A 28 -17.91 -7.08 18.68
N PRO A 29 -17.11 -6.60 17.70
CA PRO A 29 -16.22 -5.46 17.91
C PRO A 29 -17.02 -4.23 18.35
N SER A 30 -16.71 -3.69 19.52
CA SER A 30 -17.36 -2.48 20.04
C SER A 30 -17.15 -1.29 19.10
N LEU A 31 -18.02 -0.29 19.20
CA LEU A 31 -17.88 0.95 18.43
C LEU A 31 -16.53 1.66 18.73
N ASP A 32 -16.06 1.57 19.98
CA ASP A 32 -14.76 2.13 20.39
C ASP A 32 -13.60 1.44 19.65
N SER A 33 -13.59 0.10 19.62
CA SER A 33 -12.55 -0.65 18.89
C SER A 33 -12.53 -0.34 17.39
N PHE A 34 -13.70 -0.02 16.83
CA PHE A 34 -13.81 0.42 15.44
C PHE A 34 -13.18 1.79 15.23
N TYR A 35 -13.46 2.76 16.11
CA TYR A 35 -12.85 4.09 16.00
C TYR A 35 -11.34 4.06 16.20
N ASP A 36 -10.84 3.23 17.10
CA ASP A 36 -9.41 3.01 17.28
C ASP A 36 -8.76 2.50 15.99
N GLU A 37 -9.39 1.52 15.33
CA GLU A 37 -8.91 1.00 14.04
C GLU A 37 -8.99 2.07 12.94
N VAL A 38 -10.07 2.86 12.88
CA VAL A 38 -10.19 3.99 11.95
C VAL A 38 -9.06 5.00 12.15
N ASN A 39 -8.70 5.33 13.39
CA ASN A 39 -7.63 6.28 13.68
C ASN A 39 -6.26 5.71 13.27
N ARG A 40 -5.98 4.44 13.57
CA ARG A 40 -4.76 3.77 13.10
C ARG A 40 -4.65 3.75 11.58
N MET A 41 -5.76 3.46 10.90
CA MET A 41 -5.84 3.50 9.44
C MET A 41 -5.52 4.90 8.90
N LYS A 42 -6.04 5.97 9.52
CA LYS A 42 -5.71 7.35 9.14
C LYS A 42 -4.22 7.66 9.31
N ASP A 43 -3.63 7.27 10.43
CA ASP A 43 -2.21 7.48 10.70
C ASP A 43 -1.32 6.73 9.69
N ASP A 44 -1.69 5.48 9.37
CA ASP A 44 -1.02 4.67 8.37
C ASP A 44 -1.18 5.26 6.96
N ILE A 45 -2.34 5.81 6.60
CA ILE A 45 -2.55 6.52 5.32
C ILE A 45 -1.64 7.74 5.23
N GLU A 46 -1.58 8.56 6.28
CA GLU A 46 -0.72 9.75 6.31
C GLU A 46 0.77 9.38 6.27
N SER A 47 1.16 8.27 6.91
CA SER A 47 2.51 7.74 6.79
C SER A 47 2.81 7.31 5.35
N ALA A 48 1.89 6.62 4.68
CA ALA A 48 2.06 6.24 3.27
C ALA A 48 2.18 7.47 2.37
N ARG A 49 1.35 8.51 2.60
CA ARG A 49 1.39 9.78 1.86
C ARG A 49 2.78 10.44 1.97
N ARG A 50 3.37 10.46 3.17
CA ARG A 50 4.74 10.97 3.38
C ARG A 50 5.78 10.11 2.66
N SER A 51 5.67 8.79 2.70
CA SER A 51 6.60 7.89 1.99
C SER A 51 6.55 8.12 0.48
N VAL A 52 5.37 8.28 -0.11
CA VAL A 52 5.19 8.57 -1.54
C VAL A 52 5.89 9.87 -1.93
N LEU A 53 5.73 10.95 -1.16
CA LEU A 53 6.42 12.22 -1.42
C LEU A 53 7.95 12.07 -1.33
N SER A 54 8.45 11.30 -0.35
CA SER A 54 9.88 11.02 -0.23
C SER A 54 10.41 10.19 -1.40
N ILE A 55 9.63 9.23 -1.89
CA ILE A 55 9.99 8.42 -3.06
C ILE A 55 10.06 9.30 -4.31
N GLU A 56 9.07 10.16 -4.53
CA GLU A 56 9.04 11.09 -5.65
C GLU A 56 10.28 12.01 -5.66
N GLU A 57 10.66 12.54 -4.50
CA GLU A 57 11.88 13.33 -4.35
C GLU A 57 13.15 12.54 -4.73
N MET A 58 13.30 11.33 -4.19
CA MET A 58 14.45 10.47 -4.50
C MET A 58 14.50 10.09 -5.98
N GLN A 59 13.35 9.77 -6.58
CA GLN A 59 13.23 9.46 -8.00
C GLN A 59 13.62 10.66 -8.85
N ARG A 60 13.19 11.87 -8.48
CA ARG A 60 13.55 13.12 -9.17
C ARG A 60 15.06 13.37 -9.12
N LEU A 61 15.69 13.17 -7.97
CA LEU A 61 17.16 13.31 -7.83
C LEU A 61 17.91 12.26 -8.66
N GLY A 62 17.45 11.01 -8.67
CA GLY A 62 18.03 9.97 -9.52
C GLY A 62 17.85 10.24 -11.01
N ALA A 63 16.71 10.81 -11.40
CA ALA A 63 16.40 11.20 -12.77
C ALA A 63 17.22 12.39 -13.30
N VAL A 64 18.01 13.05 -12.45
CA VAL A 64 19.01 14.04 -12.87
C VAL A 64 20.45 13.59 -12.61
N GLY A 65 20.65 12.33 -12.20
CA GLY A 65 21.97 11.74 -11.96
C GLY A 65 22.65 12.23 -10.69
N LEU A 66 21.87 12.77 -9.74
CA LEU A 66 22.39 13.25 -8.45
C LEU A 66 22.30 12.19 -7.34
N ASP A 67 21.86 10.97 -7.66
CA ASP A 67 21.71 9.86 -6.72
C ASP A 67 23.00 9.07 -6.52
N LYS A 68 23.29 8.74 -5.26
CA LYS A 68 24.37 7.82 -4.90
C LYS A 68 23.83 6.37 -4.92
N PRO A 69 24.71 5.35 -5.04
CA PRO A 69 24.29 3.95 -4.95
C PRO A 69 23.45 3.63 -3.69
N ALA A 70 23.80 4.22 -2.54
CA ALA A 70 23.05 4.07 -1.30
C ALA A 70 21.61 4.64 -1.39
N ASP A 71 21.42 5.74 -2.13
CA ASP A 71 20.11 6.37 -2.33
C ASP A 71 19.21 5.46 -3.18
N ARG A 72 19.79 4.70 -4.13
CA ARG A 72 19.05 3.74 -4.97
C ARG A 72 18.50 2.57 -4.14
N GLU A 73 19.32 1.99 -3.28
CA GLU A 73 18.86 0.93 -2.37
C GLU A 73 17.82 1.44 -1.37
N GLN A 74 17.99 2.66 -0.86
CA GLN A 74 17.02 3.27 0.02
C GLN A 74 15.68 3.52 -0.69
N LEU A 75 15.72 4.01 -1.93
CA LEU A 75 14.54 4.18 -2.77
C LEU A 75 13.82 2.86 -3.00
N GLU A 76 14.55 1.79 -3.35
CA GLU A 76 13.97 0.46 -3.54
C GLU A 76 13.28 -0.04 -2.27
N ARG A 77 13.98 0.02 -1.12
CA ARG A 77 13.41 -0.41 0.17
C ARG A 77 12.16 0.39 0.52
N LEU A 78 12.22 1.72 0.40
CA LEU A 78 11.10 2.60 0.73
C LEU A 78 9.91 2.36 -0.20
N SER A 79 10.16 2.14 -1.49
CA SER A 79 9.13 1.78 -2.48
C SER A 79 8.44 0.47 -2.09
N ASN A 80 9.20 -0.60 -1.86
CA ASN A 80 8.66 -1.91 -1.48
C ASN A 80 7.85 -1.82 -0.17
N MET A 81 8.38 -1.15 0.85
CA MET A 81 7.67 -0.93 2.12
C MET A 81 6.36 -0.16 1.92
N THR A 82 6.36 0.86 1.05
CA THR A 82 5.16 1.66 0.76
C THR A 82 4.12 0.82 0.02
N GLN A 83 4.52 -0.03 -0.92
CA GLN A 83 3.62 -0.97 -1.59
C GLN A 83 3.01 -1.97 -0.60
N ASP A 84 3.83 -2.55 0.28
CA ASP A 84 3.36 -3.46 1.34
C ASP A 84 2.38 -2.78 2.28
N GLN A 85 2.66 -1.54 2.66
CA GLN A 85 1.77 -0.74 3.51
C GLN A 85 0.43 -0.47 2.83
N LEU A 86 0.41 -0.11 1.54
CA LEU A 86 -0.82 0.09 0.78
C LEU A 86 -1.62 -1.22 0.61
N ARG A 87 -0.95 -2.35 0.37
CA ARG A 87 -1.58 -3.68 0.37
C ARG A 87 -2.22 -4.00 1.72
N GLY A 88 -1.50 -3.74 2.81
CA GLY A 88 -1.99 -3.93 4.17
C GLY A 88 -3.21 -3.06 4.48
N LEU A 89 -3.18 -1.78 4.10
CA LEU A 89 -4.32 -0.86 4.22
C LEU A 89 -5.55 -1.38 3.45
N ARG A 90 -5.34 -1.84 2.21
CA ARG A 90 -6.40 -2.45 1.38
C ARG A 90 -7.00 -3.69 2.06
N ASP A 91 -6.16 -4.59 2.58
CA ASP A 91 -6.64 -5.80 3.25
C ASP A 91 -7.41 -5.48 4.53
N ARG A 92 -6.92 -4.53 5.33
CA ARG A 92 -7.59 -4.08 6.56
C ARG A 92 -8.96 -3.47 6.27
N ILE A 93 -9.06 -2.53 5.32
CA ILE A 93 -10.34 -1.91 4.99
C ILE A 93 -11.34 -2.95 4.46
N LYS A 94 -10.88 -3.93 3.67
CA LYS A 94 -11.70 -5.06 3.21
C LYS A 94 -12.26 -5.87 4.39
N GLN A 95 -11.44 -6.18 5.38
CA GLN A 95 -11.90 -6.88 6.59
C GLN A 95 -12.91 -6.06 7.37
N MET A 96 -12.69 -4.75 7.53
CA MET A 96 -13.62 -3.85 8.20
C MET A 96 -14.98 -3.84 7.48
N ILE A 97 -15.00 -3.79 6.14
CA ILE A 97 -16.24 -3.81 5.35
C ILE A 97 -17.00 -5.14 5.58
N LEU A 98 -16.30 -6.28 5.54
CA LEU A 98 -16.91 -7.60 5.79
C LEU A 98 -17.50 -7.70 7.21
N GLN A 99 -16.82 -7.15 8.21
CA GLN A 99 -17.34 -7.08 9.59
C GLN A 99 -18.60 -6.22 9.66
N THR A 100 -18.60 -5.04 9.02
CA THR A 100 -19.78 -4.16 8.94
C THR A 100 -20.96 -4.83 8.25
N GLN A 101 -20.74 -5.61 7.18
CA GLN A 101 -21.79 -6.35 6.49
C GLN A 101 -22.45 -7.41 7.40
N ARG A 102 -21.67 -8.10 8.25
CA ARG A 102 -22.20 -9.04 9.25
C ARG A 102 -23.02 -8.31 10.31
N LEU A 103 -22.49 -7.17 10.79
CA LEU A 103 -23.13 -6.34 11.82
C LEU A 103 -24.46 -5.73 11.36
N ALA A 104 -24.58 -5.41 10.07
CA ALA A 104 -25.78 -4.77 9.50
C ALA A 104 -27.08 -5.56 9.74
N LYS A 105 -27.00 -6.89 9.95
CA LYS A 105 -28.16 -7.74 10.26
C LYS A 105 -28.70 -7.54 11.67
N THR A 106 -27.85 -7.14 12.61
CA THR A 106 -28.19 -7.02 14.05
C THR A 106 -28.23 -5.57 14.51
N GLN A 107 -27.37 -4.71 13.95
CA GLN A 107 -27.21 -3.29 14.34
C GLN A 107 -27.12 -2.39 13.09
N PRO A 108 -28.26 -2.09 12.43
CA PRO A 108 -28.27 -1.36 11.16
C PRO A 108 -27.80 0.10 11.26
N ARG A 109 -28.04 0.77 12.39
CA ARG A 109 -27.58 2.16 12.60
C ARG A 109 -26.06 2.24 12.71
N ASP A 110 -25.46 1.39 13.53
CA ASP A 110 -24.01 1.31 13.72
C ASP A 110 -23.32 0.90 12.42
N ALA A 111 -23.92 -0.04 11.67
CA ALA A 111 -23.40 -0.42 10.36
C ALA A 111 -23.36 0.75 9.38
N GLN A 112 -24.38 1.61 9.36
CA GLN A 112 -24.38 2.79 8.48
C GLN A 112 -23.28 3.79 8.85
N LEU A 113 -23.07 4.03 10.15
CA LEU A 113 -22.00 4.90 10.63
C LEU A 113 -20.62 4.35 10.23
N ARG A 114 -20.41 3.04 10.35
CA ARG A 114 -19.16 2.37 9.95
C ARG A 114 -18.92 2.48 8.45
N ARG A 115 -19.95 2.29 7.61
CA ARG A 115 -19.85 2.45 6.14
C ARG A 115 -19.35 3.84 5.74
N ASN A 116 -19.88 4.90 6.35
CA ASN A 116 -19.47 6.26 6.03
C ASN A 116 -17.97 6.50 6.32
N GLN A 117 -17.47 6.00 7.46
CA GLN A 117 -16.03 6.09 7.77
C GLN A 117 -15.19 5.22 6.83
N GLN A 118 -15.69 4.03 6.49
CA GLN A 118 -15.00 3.11 5.57
C GLN A 118 -14.89 3.67 4.16
N ALA A 119 -15.93 4.32 3.65
CA ALA A 119 -15.92 5.00 2.36
C ALA A 119 -14.84 6.08 2.32
N TYR A 120 -14.78 6.94 3.34
CA TYR A 120 -13.74 7.98 3.44
C TYR A 120 -12.32 7.39 3.48
N LEU A 121 -12.10 6.32 4.26
CA LEU A 121 -10.80 5.64 4.31
C LEU A 121 -10.44 5.04 2.96
N LEU A 122 -11.39 4.34 2.31
CA LEU A 122 -11.16 3.69 1.03
C LEU A 122 -10.81 4.71 -0.06
N GLU A 123 -11.53 5.83 -0.14
CA GLU A 123 -11.21 6.94 -1.05
C GLU A 123 -9.81 7.51 -0.79
N SER A 124 -9.44 7.67 0.49
CA SER A 124 -8.12 8.20 0.87
C SER A 124 -6.98 7.24 0.51
N ILE A 125 -7.15 5.93 0.72
CA ILE A 125 -6.16 4.91 0.31
C ILE A 125 -6.03 4.90 -1.23
N GLN A 126 -7.16 4.99 -1.94
CA GLN A 126 -7.18 5.04 -3.39
C GLN A 126 -6.46 6.29 -3.92
N GLU A 127 -6.64 7.45 -3.28
CA GLU A 127 -5.93 8.69 -3.60
C GLU A 127 -4.41 8.54 -3.45
N VAL A 128 -3.93 8.06 -2.30
CA VAL A 128 -2.49 7.87 -2.06
C VAL A 128 -1.91 6.86 -3.05
N THR A 129 -2.64 5.78 -3.35
CA THR A 129 -2.23 4.78 -4.34
C THR A 129 -2.15 5.36 -5.74
N ARG A 130 -3.11 6.19 -6.16
CA ARG A 130 -3.08 6.90 -7.45
C ARG A 130 -1.88 7.84 -7.55
N ASN A 131 -1.63 8.61 -6.50
CA ASN A 131 -0.49 9.52 -6.46
C ASN A 131 0.83 8.76 -6.60
N PHE A 132 0.95 7.61 -5.92
CA PHE A 132 2.14 6.76 -6.04
C PHE A 132 2.28 6.15 -7.45
N HIS A 133 1.16 5.76 -8.06
CA HIS A 133 1.15 5.25 -9.44
C HIS A 133 1.65 6.32 -10.44
N ILE A 134 1.15 7.55 -10.32
CA ILE A 134 1.55 8.69 -11.16
C ILE A 134 3.04 9.04 -10.95
N ALA A 135 3.52 9.02 -9.70
CA ALA A 135 4.93 9.25 -9.39
C ALA A 135 5.82 8.21 -10.09
N ASN A 136 5.44 6.92 -10.04
CA ASN A 136 6.16 5.85 -10.74
C ASN A 136 6.12 5.99 -12.26
N GLN A 137 4.98 6.36 -12.85
CA GLN A 137 4.89 6.63 -14.30
C GLN A 137 5.82 7.78 -14.71
N THR A 138 5.81 8.86 -13.93
CA THR A 138 6.69 10.02 -14.18
C THR A 138 8.17 9.63 -14.08
N ALA A 139 8.54 8.85 -13.06
CA ALA A 139 9.90 8.35 -12.90
C ALA A 139 10.32 7.40 -14.04
N GLN A 140 9.42 6.53 -14.48
CA GLN A 140 9.62 5.63 -15.62
C GLN A 140 10.00 6.43 -16.88
N ASP A 141 9.22 7.46 -17.21
CA ASP A 141 9.46 8.26 -18.41
C ASP A 141 10.80 9.01 -18.34
N LYS A 142 11.16 9.51 -17.15
CA LYS A 142 12.46 10.16 -16.92
C LYS A 142 13.63 9.21 -17.05
N TYR A 143 13.54 7.98 -16.52
CA TYR A 143 14.59 6.99 -16.66
C TYR A 143 14.73 6.48 -18.10
N LYS A 144 13.62 6.35 -18.84
CA LYS A 144 13.67 6.07 -20.28
C LYS A 144 14.39 7.17 -21.06
N GLU A 145 14.10 8.43 -20.74
CA GLU A 145 14.77 9.59 -21.34
C GLU A 145 16.28 9.58 -21.07
N GLN A 146 16.70 9.33 -19.82
CA GLN A 146 18.11 9.22 -19.45
C GLN A 146 18.81 8.07 -20.17
N LEU A 147 18.21 6.88 -20.17
CA LEU A 147 18.76 5.71 -20.87
C LEU A 147 18.94 5.98 -22.37
N GLY A 148 17.99 6.67 -22.99
CA GLY A 148 18.09 7.07 -24.40
C GLY A 148 19.24 8.05 -24.66
N ARG A 149 19.47 9.02 -23.77
CA ARG A 149 20.64 9.91 -23.84
C ARG A 149 21.94 9.11 -23.71
N GLN A 150 22.00 8.18 -22.77
CA GLN A 150 23.18 7.33 -22.56
C GLN A 150 23.46 6.42 -23.77
N TYR A 151 22.41 5.91 -24.42
CA TYR A 151 22.53 5.14 -25.67
C TYR A 151 23.14 6.01 -26.77
N ARG A 152 22.67 7.25 -26.96
CA ARG A 152 23.21 8.17 -27.98
C ARG A 152 24.65 8.61 -27.71
N ILE A 153 25.10 8.64 -26.47
CA ILE A 153 26.53 8.88 -26.15
C ILE A 153 27.41 7.75 -26.68
N VAL A 154 26.92 6.50 -26.59
CA VAL A 154 27.63 5.31 -27.10
C VAL A 154 27.47 5.17 -28.61
N ARG A 155 26.29 5.52 -29.15
CA ARG A 155 25.92 5.43 -30.56
C ARG A 155 25.29 6.74 -31.06
N PRO A 156 26.10 7.74 -31.45
CA PRO A 156 25.60 9.08 -31.81
C PRO A 156 24.71 9.11 -33.06
N ASP A 157 24.84 8.11 -33.93
CA ASP A 157 24.09 7.93 -35.19
C ASP A 157 22.75 7.19 -35.00
N ALA A 158 22.43 6.75 -33.77
CA ALA A 158 21.20 6.02 -33.49
C ALA A 158 19.94 6.85 -33.78
N THR A 159 19.01 6.27 -34.53
CA THR A 159 17.69 6.83 -34.77
C THR A 159 16.82 6.75 -33.51
N ASP A 160 15.77 7.58 -33.43
CA ASP A 160 14.84 7.58 -32.31
C ASP A 160 14.15 6.22 -32.11
N ALA A 161 13.87 5.51 -33.21
CA ALA A 161 13.30 4.18 -33.18
C ALA A 161 14.26 3.15 -32.56
N GLU A 162 15.55 3.19 -32.91
CA GLU A 162 16.57 2.31 -32.34
C GLU A 162 16.80 2.61 -30.85
N VAL A 163 16.76 3.88 -30.45
CA VAL A 163 16.87 4.29 -29.04
C VAL A 163 15.69 3.75 -28.24
N ALA A 164 14.46 3.94 -28.72
CA ALA A 164 13.26 3.45 -28.05
C ALA A 164 13.29 1.91 -27.90
N GLU A 165 13.64 1.23 -28.98
CA GLU A 165 13.76 -0.22 -29.03
C GLU A 165 14.84 -0.75 -28.07
N ALA A 166 15.98 -0.06 -27.96
CA ALA A 166 17.05 -0.42 -27.02
C ALA A 166 16.63 -0.21 -25.55
N VAL A 167 15.85 0.84 -25.27
CA VAL A 167 15.30 1.12 -23.94
C VAL A 167 14.23 0.10 -23.55
N GLU A 168 13.39 -0.33 -24.50
CA GLU A 168 12.31 -1.30 -24.27
C GLU A 168 12.80 -2.75 -24.19
N ARG A 169 13.73 -3.18 -25.05
CA ARG A 169 14.28 -4.55 -25.03
C ARG A 169 15.23 -4.81 -23.87
N GLY A 170 15.73 -3.76 -23.22
CA GLY A 170 16.62 -3.88 -22.07
C GLY A 170 18.01 -4.48 -22.41
N ASP A 171 18.59 -5.14 -21.42
CA ASP A 171 20.02 -5.49 -21.29
C ASP A 171 20.67 -6.11 -22.54
N GLY A 172 19.92 -6.89 -23.32
CA GLY A 172 20.44 -7.61 -24.49
C GLY A 172 20.82 -6.75 -25.69
N ALA A 173 20.23 -5.57 -25.86
CA ALA A 173 20.58 -4.66 -26.96
C ALA A 173 21.79 -3.79 -26.61
N PHE A 174 21.81 -3.25 -25.39
CA PHE A 174 22.83 -2.32 -24.92
C PHE A 174 24.18 -3.00 -24.64
N SER A 175 24.16 -4.21 -24.08
CA SER A 175 25.39 -4.97 -23.75
C SER A 175 26.19 -5.39 -24.98
N ARG A 176 25.51 -5.76 -26.08
CA ARG A 176 26.18 -6.13 -27.35
C ARG A 176 26.89 -4.95 -27.98
N GLU A 177 26.31 -3.75 -27.90
CA GLU A 177 26.85 -2.53 -28.49
C GLU A 177 28.07 -2.00 -27.71
N ILE A 178 28.03 -2.02 -26.38
CA ILE A 178 29.18 -1.61 -25.56
C ILE A 178 30.35 -2.59 -25.70
N LEU A 179 30.10 -3.90 -25.74
CA LEU A 179 31.17 -4.89 -25.89
C LEU A 179 31.93 -4.77 -27.22
N ALA A 180 31.27 -4.23 -28.27
CA ALA A 180 31.90 -3.96 -29.55
C ALA A 180 32.87 -2.76 -29.51
N SER A 181 32.71 -1.86 -28.53
CA SER A 181 33.42 -0.58 -28.46
C SER A 181 34.43 -0.58 -27.30
N ARG A 182 35.68 -1.00 -27.60
CA ARG A 182 36.74 -1.36 -26.64
C ARG A 182 37.41 -0.17 -25.91
N LEU A 183 36.66 0.70 -25.24
CA LEU A 183 37.21 1.83 -24.46
C LEU A 183 36.83 1.74 -22.98
N GLY A 184 37.81 1.89 -22.06
CA GLY A 184 37.63 1.74 -20.61
C GLY A 184 36.62 2.70 -19.96
N GLN A 185 36.39 3.88 -20.55
CA GLN A 185 35.32 4.81 -20.12
C GLN A 185 33.90 4.25 -20.36
N GLN A 186 33.74 3.23 -21.21
CA GLN A 186 32.43 2.62 -21.47
C GLN A 186 32.01 1.58 -20.44
N GLN A 187 32.94 1.06 -19.62
CA GLN A 187 32.58 0.09 -18.56
C GLN A 187 31.74 0.74 -17.46
N GLN A 188 32.08 1.96 -17.04
CA GLN A 188 31.30 2.73 -16.07
C GLN A 188 29.90 3.08 -16.62
N ASN A 189 29.82 3.47 -17.90
CA ASN A 189 28.55 3.73 -18.57
C ASN A 189 27.66 2.46 -18.65
N LEU A 190 28.26 1.28 -18.86
CA LEU A 190 27.53 0.01 -18.89
C LEU A 190 26.96 -0.36 -17.53
N GLU A 191 27.73 -0.19 -16.46
CA GLU A 191 27.27 -0.44 -15.09
C GLU A 191 26.12 0.49 -14.70
N GLU A 192 26.21 1.78 -15.08
CA GLU A 192 25.14 2.73 -14.87
C GLU A 192 23.87 2.33 -15.64
N VAL A 193 24.00 1.94 -16.91
CA VAL A 193 22.87 1.50 -17.73
C VAL A 193 22.19 0.28 -17.14
N LYS A 194 22.97 -0.73 -16.74
CA LYS A 194 22.45 -1.94 -16.07
C LYS A 194 21.68 -1.58 -14.80
N SER A 195 22.25 -0.69 -13.99
CA SER A 195 21.60 -0.22 -12.76
C SER A 195 20.29 0.50 -13.06
N ARG A 196 20.25 1.39 -14.07
CA ARG A 196 19.03 2.10 -14.50
C ARG A 196 17.98 1.15 -15.08
N GLN A 197 18.38 0.14 -15.83
CA GLN A 197 17.45 -0.88 -16.35
C GLN A 197 16.85 -1.73 -15.22
N ALA A 198 17.63 -2.09 -14.20
CA ALA A 198 17.11 -2.78 -13.03
C ALA A 198 16.07 -1.92 -12.28
N GLN A 199 16.35 -0.62 -12.08
CA GLN A 199 15.39 0.33 -11.49
C GLN A 199 14.12 0.45 -12.34
N LEU A 200 14.27 0.54 -13.67
CA LEU A 200 13.14 0.64 -14.58
C LEU A 200 12.22 -0.59 -14.50
N LYS A 201 12.82 -1.79 -14.39
CA LYS A 201 12.08 -3.05 -14.19
C LYS A 201 11.30 -3.06 -12.88
N GLN A 202 11.90 -2.57 -11.80
CA GLN A 202 11.21 -2.45 -10.51
C GLN A 202 10.02 -1.49 -10.61
N ILE A 203 10.20 -0.33 -11.23
CA ILE A 203 9.13 0.63 -11.47
C ILE A 203 7.99 0.03 -12.29
N PHE A 204 8.28 -0.72 -13.36
CA PHE A 204 7.22 -1.40 -14.14
C PHE A 204 6.40 -2.38 -13.31
N THR A 205 7.09 -3.15 -12.46
CA THR A 205 6.43 -4.07 -11.53
C THR A 205 5.52 -3.29 -10.59
N ALA A 206 6.03 -2.20 -10.01
CA ALA A 206 5.25 -1.34 -9.12
C ALA A 206 4.03 -0.72 -9.80
N ILE A 207 4.15 -0.22 -11.02
CA ILE A 207 3.05 0.36 -11.80
C ILE A 207 1.92 -0.66 -11.98
N THR A 208 2.28 -1.90 -12.35
CA THR A 208 1.31 -2.98 -12.59
C THR A 208 0.62 -3.40 -11.28
N GLU A 209 1.38 -3.54 -10.20
CA GLU A 209 0.82 -3.89 -8.88
C GLU A 209 -0.10 -2.78 -8.33
N LEU A 210 0.28 -1.51 -8.49
CA LEU A 210 -0.53 -0.37 -8.07
C LEU A 210 -1.81 -0.26 -8.90
N ALA A 211 -1.75 -0.51 -10.21
CA ALA A 211 -2.94 -0.54 -11.07
C ALA A 211 -3.93 -1.60 -10.61
N LYS A 212 -3.44 -2.82 -10.32
CA LYS A 212 -4.27 -3.89 -9.75
C LYS A 212 -4.88 -3.50 -8.40
N LEU A 213 -4.11 -2.84 -7.54
CA LEU A 213 -4.60 -2.38 -6.24
C LEU A 213 -5.73 -1.36 -6.39
N LEU A 214 -5.62 -0.45 -7.37
CA LEU A 214 -6.65 0.53 -7.69
C LEU A 214 -7.93 -0.12 -8.21
N GLU A 215 -7.81 -1.14 -9.06
CA GLU A 215 -8.94 -1.94 -9.55
C GLU A 215 -9.65 -2.65 -8.38
N ASP A 216 -8.89 -3.37 -7.54
CA ASP A 216 -9.42 -4.05 -6.35
C ASP A 216 -10.19 -3.06 -5.42
N MET A 217 -9.68 -1.84 -5.27
CA MET A 217 -10.34 -0.81 -4.45
C MET A 217 -11.57 -0.21 -5.12
N GLN A 218 -11.56 -0.06 -6.45
CA GLN A 218 -12.72 0.41 -7.18
C GLN A 218 -13.88 -0.58 -7.03
N GLU A 219 -13.62 -1.88 -7.16
CA GLU A 219 -14.62 -2.92 -6.92
C GLU A 219 -15.21 -2.84 -5.50
N MET A 220 -14.38 -2.52 -4.49
CA MET A 220 -14.85 -2.35 -3.11
C MET A 220 -15.69 -1.09 -2.89
N ILE A 221 -15.45 -0.02 -3.66
CA ILE A 221 -16.29 1.19 -3.66
C ILE A 221 -17.63 0.85 -4.29
N ASP A 222 -17.62 0.21 -5.47
CA ASP A 222 -18.82 -0.15 -6.20
C ASP A 222 -19.71 -1.11 -5.41
N ALA A 223 -19.11 -2.06 -4.68
CA ALA A 223 -19.83 -2.98 -3.79
C ALA A 223 -20.41 -2.32 -2.52
N GLN A 224 -20.03 -1.08 -2.21
CA GLN A 224 -20.55 -0.32 -1.08
C GLN A 224 -21.66 0.66 -1.44
N GLN A 225 -21.81 1.00 -2.73
CA GLN A 225 -22.90 1.83 -3.26
C GLN A 225 -24.21 1.04 -3.31
#